data_AF-A0A182EMU4-F1
#
_entry.id   AF-A0A182EMU4-F1
#
_cell.length_a   1.000
_cell.length_b   1.000
_cell.length_c   1.000
_cell.angle_alpha   90.00
_cell.angle_beta   90.00
_cell.angle_gamma   90.00
#
_symmetry.space_group_name_H-M   'P 1'
#
loop_
_entity.id
_entity.type
_entity.pdbx_description
1 polymer ?
#
loop_
_entity_poly.entity_id
_entity_poly.type
_entity_poly.pdbx_seq_one_letter_code
_entity_poly.pdbx_strand_id
1 'polypeptide(L)'
;AQFARRCAQTCAIITTSPLMGVGILDVSTMPEGYYYYGASAGREWFIDPHKKFHDIRITAEQLQFLDKVYDAIQDLLNTQEYKYFKCIGSGLQKHFGHLTIAHQDIYNSVPRQQSNELLKKITDTVNEMDVMQRLVIQKGSTDIKIFLKNADGIIFNKGHGIALLVEHIRCKLSDGKILVCGDSESDLPMVEVCLGRNPRNVYTIWVTERQDLKEKVLSLCGRYGNKNFAFVSCPEVLLGAMAQATIREISIIRPRNKPPRKSI
;
A
#
# COMPACT_ATOMS: atom_id res chain seq x y z
N ALA A 1 -12.27 12.60 4.52
CA ALA A 1 -11.48 13.85 4.48
C ALA A 1 -11.45 14.67 5.80
N GLN A 2 -12.53 14.79 6.59
CA GLN A 2 -12.52 15.69 7.76
C GLN A 2 -11.45 15.40 8.81
N PHE A 3 -11.17 14.11 9.07
CA PHE A 3 -10.11 13.71 9.99
C PHE A 3 -8.74 14.17 9.50
N ALA A 4 -8.37 13.86 8.26
CA ALA A 4 -7.11 14.32 7.66
C ALA A 4 -6.94 15.83 7.78
N ARG A 5 -7.98 16.60 7.40
CA ARG A 5 -7.96 18.06 7.46
C ARG A 5 -7.73 18.62 8.88
N ARG A 6 -8.30 17.98 9.90
CA ARG A 6 -8.36 18.53 11.27
C ARG A 6 -7.28 17.98 12.20
N CYS A 7 -6.81 16.77 11.94
CA CYS A 7 -6.04 15.99 12.92
C CYS A 7 -4.62 15.68 12.44
N ALA A 8 -4.29 15.96 11.17
CA ALA A 8 -3.02 15.61 10.58
C ALA A 8 -2.45 16.76 9.75
N GLN A 9 -1.12 16.88 9.79
CA GLN A 9 -0.39 17.80 8.90
C GLN A 9 -0.13 17.16 7.53
N THR A 10 -0.04 15.83 7.49
CA THR A 10 0.19 15.06 6.27
C THR A 10 -0.60 13.76 6.37
N CYS A 11 -1.30 13.42 5.30
CA CYS A 11 -1.99 12.13 5.18
C CYS A 11 -1.60 11.48 3.86
N ALA A 12 -1.28 10.19 3.93
CA ALA A 12 -0.95 9.38 2.77
C ALA A 12 -1.76 8.09 2.77
N ILE A 13 -2.19 7.66 1.60
CA ILE A 13 -2.79 6.35 1.35
C ILE A 13 -1.82 5.58 0.46
N ILE A 14 -1.36 4.41 0.91
CA ILE A 14 -0.47 3.56 0.14
C ILE A 14 -1.18 2.28 -0.26
N THR A 15 -1.29 2.06 -1.57
CA THR A 15 -1.89 0.86 -2.15
C THR A 15 -0.89 0.14 -3.05
N THR A 16 -1.11 -1.16 -3.27
CA THR A 16 -0.42 -1.91 -4.32
C THR A 16 -1.03 -1.65 -5.70
N SER A 17 -2.27 -1.19 -5.78
CA SER A 17 -2.94 -0.84 -7.04
C SER A 17 -2.19 0.27 -7.80
N PRO A 18 -2.35 0.38 -9.13
CA PRO A 18 -1.77 1.47 -9.92
C PRO A 18 -2.44 2.81 -9.59
N LEU A 19 -1.89 3.93 -10.09
CA LEU A 19 -2.52 5.26 -9.95
C LEU A 19 -3.82 5.37 -10.74
N MET A 20 -3.78 4.98 -12.02
CA MET A 20 -4.83 5.12 -13.03
C MET A 20 -5.05 3.79 -13.75
N GLY A 21 -6.13 3.68 -14.52
CA GLY A 21 -6.44 2.48 -15.31
C GLY A 21 -7.02 1.37 -14.43
N VAL A 22 -8.10 1.69 -13.70
CA VAL A 22 -8.61 0.91 -12.56
C VAL A 22 -7.68 1.03 -11.34
N GLY A 23 -7.12 2.24 -11.16
CA GLY A 23 -6.21 2.59 -10.08
C GLY A 23 -6.88 3.33 -8.92
N ILE A 24 -6.10 3.70 -7.90
CA ILE A 24 -6.63 4.36 -6.70
C ILE A 24 -7.31 5.69 -7.00
N LEU A 25 -6.85 6.42 -8.02
CA LEU A 25 -7.45 7.70 -8.40
C LEU A 25 -8.79 7.52 -9.11
N ASP A 26 -9.03 6.36 -9.73
CA ASP A 26 -10.30 6.06 -10.42
C ASP A 26 -11.42 5.65 -9.44
N VAL A 27 -11.05 5.12 -8.27
CA VAL A 27 -12.00 4.61 -7.26
C VAL A 27 -12.14 5.50 -6.03
N SER A 28 -11.22 6.45 -5.82
CA SER A 28 -11.27 7.34 -4.67
C SER A 28 -12.38 8.37 -4.80
N THR A 29 -13.21 8.48 -3.76
CA THR A 29 -14.24 9.52 -3.63
C THR A 29 -13.78 10.70 -2.78
N MET A 30 -12.51 10.71 -2.36
CA MET A 30 -11.96 11.77 -1.51
C MET A 30 -11.59 12.99 -2.36
N PRO A 31 -11.92 14.22 -1.90
CA PRO A 31 -11.50 15.44 -2.60
C PRO A 31 -9.98 15.57 -2.68
N GLU A 32 -9.50 16.24 -3.73
CA GLU A 32 -8.09 16.56 -3.91
C GLU A 32 -7.53 17.43 -2.76
N GLY A 33 -6.22 17.33 -2.54
CA GLY A 33 -5.49 18.16 -1.57
C GLY A 33 -5.52 17.67 -0.11
N TYR A 34 -6.26 16.60 0.21
CA TYR A 34 -6.32 16.04 1.57
C TYR A 34 -5.42 14.83 1.80
N TYR A 35 -5.15 14.05 0.75
CA TYR A 35 -4.38 12.82 0.83
C TYR A 35 -3.37 12.76 -0.31
N TYR A 36 -2.18 12.31 0.02
CA TYR A 36 -1.18 11.86 -0.94
C TYR A 36 -1.46 10.40 -1.28
N TYR A 37 -1.42 10.04 -2.55
CA TYR A 37 -1.68 8.68 -3.00
C TYR A 37 -0.39 8.04 -3.47
N GLY A 38 0.09 7.05 -2.71
CA GLY A 38 1.20 6.19 -3.08
C GLY A 38 0.66 4.92 -3.73
N ALA A 39 0.83 4.79 -5.04
CA ALA A 39 0.45 3.59 -5.77
C ALA A 39 1.65 2.67 -5.97
N SER A 40 1.40 1.44 -6.42
CA SER A 40 2.45 0.46 -6.67
C SER A 40 3.35 0.24 -5.44
N ALA A 41 2.74 0.13 -4.26
CA ALA A 41 3.37 0.10 -2.94
C ALA A 41 4.12 1.38 -2.53
N GLY A 42 3.75 2.54 -3.10
CA GLY A 42 4.44 3.81 -2.89
C GLY A 42 5.68 3.99 -3.77
N ARG A 43 5.76 3.26 -4.88
CA ARG A 43 6.82 3.43 -5.89
C ARG A 43 6.51 4.58 -6.84
N GLU A 44 5.26 5.01 -6.89
CA GLU A 44 4.80 6.22 -7.58
C GLU A 44 3.81 6.96 -6.67
N TRP A 45 3.82 8.28 -6.76
CA TRP A 45 3.09 9.18 -5.86
C TRP A 45 2.37 10.27 -6.63
N PHE A 46 1.10 10.47 -6.26
CA PHE A 46 0.29 11.62 -6.63
C PHE A 46 0.05 12.46 -5.37
N ILE A 47 0.58 13.68 -5.36
CA ILE A 47 0.38 14.64 -4.25
C ILE A 47 -0.75 15.59 -4.63
N ASP A 48 -0.64 16.18 -5.82
CA ASP A 48 -1.60 17.09 -6.42
C ASP A 48 -1.44 17.06 -7.96
N PRO A 49 -2.33 17.71 -8.74
CA PRO A 49 -2.24 17.72 -10.21
C PRO A 49 -0.90 18.23 -10.78
N HIS A 50 -0.18 19.09 -10.04
CA HIS A 50 1.11 19.65 -10.44
C HIS A 50 2.31 18.89 -9.88
N LYS A 51 2.11 18.05 -8.86
CA LYS A 51 3.18 17.31 -8.18
C LYS A 51 2.92 15.81 -8.17
N LYS A 52 3.61 15.13 -9.09
CA LYS A 52 3.71 13.68 -9.16
C LYS A 52 5.18 13.28 -9.24
N PHE A 53 5.54 12.17 -8.63
CA PHE A 53 6.89 11.63 -8.69
C PHE A 53 6.88 10.11 -8.55
N HIS A 54 7.97 9.46 -8.93
CA HIS A 54 8.13 8.02 -8.82
C HIS A 54 9.57 7.68 -8.44
N ASP A 55 9.81 6.42 -8.13
CA ASP A 55 11.14 5.90 -7.87
C ASP A 55 12.00 6.03 -9.14
N ILE A 56 13.09 6.78 -9.02
CA ILE A 56 14.05 7.04 -10.11
C ILE A 56 15.10 5.94 -10.26
N ARG A 57 15.11 4.94 -9.36
CA ARG A 57 16.07 3.82 -9.40
C ARG A 57 15.71 2.76 -10.43
N ILE A 58 14.48 2.77 -10.97
CA ILE A 58 14.12 1.94 -12.12
C ILE A 58 14.40 2.72 -13.40
N THR A 59 15.12 2.09 -14.32
CA THR A 59 15.43 2.68 -15.63
C THR A 59 14.26 2.52 -16.61
N ALA A 60 14.22 3.38 -17.64
CA ALA A 60 13.25 3.26 -18.72
C ALA A 60 13.35 1.90 -19.45
N GLU A 61 14.56 1.36 -19.59
CA GLU A 61 14.79 0.04 -20.19
C GLU A 61 14.18 -1.09 -19.35
N GLN A 62 14.25 -1.00 -18.03
CA GLN A 62 13.62 -1.97 -17.13
C GLN A 62 12.09 -1.91 -17.23
N LEU A 63 11.51 -0.71 -17.34
CA LEU A 63 10.07 -0.56 -17.55
C LEU A 63 9.63 -1.11 -18.92
N GLN A 64 10.36 -0.80 -19.99
CA GLN A 64 10.09 -1.36 -21.31
C GLN A 64 10.22 -2.88 -21.35
N PHE A 65 11.15 -3.45 -20.57
CA PHE A 65 11.26 -4.88 -20.43
C PHE A 65 10.05 -5.48 -19.70
N LEU A 66 9.58 -4.82 -18.63
CA LEU A 66 8.37 -5.20 -17.93
C LEU A 66 7.14 -5.17 -18.87
N ASP A 67 7.10 -4.22 -19.80
CA ASP A 67 6.03 -4.10 -20.80
C ASP A 67 6.02 -5.29 -21.76
N LYS A 68 7.19 -5.73 -22.22
CA LYS A 68 7.30 -6.94 -23.04
C LYS A 68 6.80 -8.18 -22.28
N VAL A 69 7.15 -8.31 -21.01
CA VAL A 69 6.67 -9.42 -20.17
C VAL A 69 5.16 -9.33 -19.95
N TYR A 70 4.63 -8.12 -19.76
CA TYR A 70 3.20 -7.88 -19.66
C TYR A 70 2.48 -8.34 -20.94
N ASP A 71 2.96 -7.94 -22.11
CA ASP A 71 2.36 -8.32 -23.40
C ASP A 71 2.38 -9.84 -23.61
N ALA A 72 3.51 -10.50 -23.31
CA ALA A 72 3.62 -11.95 -23.40
C ALA A 72 2.63 -12.69 -22.48
N ILE A 73 2.45 -12.20 -21.24
CA ILE A 73 1.47 -12.76 -20.30
C ILE A 73 0.04 -12.43 -20.77
N GLN A 74 -0.20 -11.22 -21.27
CA GLN A 74 -1.49 -10.82 -21.80
C GLN A 74 -1.94 -11.74 -22.95
N ASP A 75 -0.99 -12.13 -23.83
CA ASP A 75 -1.20 -13.09 -24.92
C ASP A 75 -1.45 -14.50 -24.41
N LEU A 76 -0.68 -14.98 -23.43
CA LEU A 76 -0.96 -16.24 -22.75
C LEU A 76 -2.38 -16.26 -22.17
N LEU A 77 -2.76 -15.19 -21.48
CA LEU A 77 -4.09 -15.04 -20.90
C LEU A 77 -5.16 -14.75 -21.98
N ASN A 78 -4.83 -14.52 -23.25
CA ASN A 78 -5.84 -14.44 -24.33
C ASN A 78 -6.23 -15.82 -24.88
N THR A 79 -5.45 -16.86 -24.57
CA THR A 79 -5.78 -18.23 -24.98
C THR A 79 -7.05 -18.74 -24.30
N GLN A 80 -7.74 -19.67 -24.96
CA GLN A 80 -9.01 -20.22 -24.47
C GLN A 80 -8.89 -20.84 -23.07
N GLU A 81 -7.71 -21.41 -22.77
CA GLU A 81 -7.40 -22.10 -21.51
C GLU A 81 -7.28 -21.13 -20.32
N TYR A 82 -6.75 -19.92 -20.54
CA TYR A 82 -6.41 -19.00 -19.44
C TYR A 82 -7.22 -17.69 -19.44
N LYS A 83 -8.06 -17.44 -20.44
CA LYS A 83 -8.82 -16.18 -20.56
C LYS A 83 -9.67 -15.78 -19.37
N TYR A 84 -10.19 -16.73 -18.62
CA TYR A 84 -11.04 -16.44 -17.48
C TYR A 84 -10.24 -15.86 -16.29
N PHE A 85 -8.92 -16.06 -16.21
CA PHE A 85 -8.07 -15.43 -15.20
C PHE A 85 -8.02 -13.90 -15.30
N LYS A 86 -8.36 -13.32 -16.46
CA LYS A 86 -8.54 -11.86 -16.60
C LYS A 86 -9.74 -11.33 -15.83
N CYS A 87 -10.71 -12.21 -15.55
CA CYS A 87 -11.98 -11.88 -14.91
C CYS A 87 -12.02 -12.29 -13.43
N ILE A 88 -10.97 -12.92 -12.92
CA ILE A 88 -10.87 -13.33 -11.52
C ILE A 88 -10.09 -12.28 -10.73
N GLY A 89 -10.61 -11.86 -9.58
CA GLY A 89 -9.89 -11.00 -8.65
C GLY A 89 -9.38 -9.72 -9.32
N SER A 90 -8.08 -9.45 -9.19
CA SER A 90 -7.45 -8.29 -9.83
C SER A 90 -7.27 -8.42 -11.34
N GLY A 91 -7.40 -9.63 -11.89
CA GLY A 91 -7.00 -9.94 -13.26
C GLY A 91 -5.49 -9.78 -13.46
N LEU A 92 -5.10 -9.37 -14.67
CA LEU A 92 -3.73 -8.94 -14.98
C LEU A 92 -3.64 -7.42 -14.84
N GLN A 93 -2.75 -6.97 -13.95
CA GLN A 93 -2.51 -5.54 -13.69
C GLN A 93 -1.03 -5.22 -13.84
N LYS A 94 -0.76 -4.13 -14.54
CA LYS A 94 0.57 -3.52 -14.62
C LYS A 94 0.67 -2.42 -13.58
N HIS A 95 1.69 -2.52 -12.74
CA HIS A 95 2.04 -1.54 -11.73
C HIS A 95 3.40 -0.90 -12.08
N PHE A 96 3.72 0.21 -11.44
CA PHE A 96 5.06 0.77 -11.55
C PHE A 96 6.06 -0.17 -10.86
N GLY A 97 6.84 -0.89 -11.65
CA GLY A 97 7.90 -1.79 -11.16
C GLY A 97 7.51 -3.25 -10.91
N HIS A 98 6.25 -3.63 -11.12
CA HIS A 98 5.82 -5.04 -10.99
C HIS A 98 4.53 -5.34 -11.77
N LEU A 99 4.27 -6.62 -11.99
CA LEU A 99 3.00 -7.13 -12.52
C LEU A 99 2.28 -7.94 -11.45
N THR A 100 0.96 -7.91 -11.47
CA THR A 100 0.10 -8.77 -10.64
C THR A 100 -0.82 -9.56 -11.55
N ILE A 101 -0.92 -10.87 -11.33
CA ILE A 101 -1.77 -11.80 -12.06
C ILE A 101 -2.60 -12.59 -11.07
N ALA A 102 -3.92 -12.47 -11.13
CA ALA A 102 -4.80 -13.31 -10.33
C ALA A 102 -4.69 -14.78 -10.78
N HIS A 103 -4.50 -15.68 -9.82
CA HIS A 103 -4.50 -17.15 -10.04
C HIS A 103 -5.56 -17.87 -9.21
N GLN A 104 -6.25 -17.16 -8.31
CA GLN A 104 -7.29 -17.69 -7.43
C GLN A 104 -8.16 -16.55 -6.89
N ASP A 105 -9.42 -16.82 -6.54
CA ASP A 105 -10.30 -15.89 -5.83
C ASP A 105 -10.38 -16.17 -4.32
N ILE A 106 -11.05 -15.28 -3.59
CA ILE A 106 -11.26 -15.41 -2.14
C ILE A 106 -12.10 -16.63 -1.75
N TYR A 107 -12.85 -17.22 -2.68
CA TYR A 107 -13.73 -18.37 -2.46
C TYR A 107 -13.07 -19.71 -2.85
N ASN A 108 -11.82 -19.68 -3.33
CA ASN A 108 -11.11 -20.82 -3.88
C ASN A 108 -11.83 -21.51 -5.05
N SER A 109 -12.47 -20.74 -5.93
CA SER A 109 -13.26 -21.29 -7.04
C SER A 109 -12.41 -21.92 -8.15
N VAL A 110 -11.15 -21.50 -8.32
CA VAL A 110 -10.25 -22.03 -9.35
C VAL A 110 -9.68 -23.38 -8.91
N PRO A 111 -9.77 -24.44 -9.74
CA PRO A 111 -9.10 -25.70 -9.47
C PRO A 111 -7.59 -25.53 -9.24
N ARG A 112 -7.07 -26.13 -8.16
CA ARG A 112 -5.65 -26.02 -7.78
C ARG A 112 -4.69 -26.45 -8.90
N GLN A 113 -5.07 -27.46 -9.68
CA GLN A 113 -4.28 -27.93 -10.81
C GLN A 113 -4.12 -26.82 -11.86
N GLN A 114 -5.22 -26.19 -12.29
CA GLN A 114 -5.19 -25.10 -13.27
C GLN A 114 -4.39 -23.90 -12.78
N SER A 115 -4.55 -23.55 -11.50
CA SER A 115 -3.79 -22.47 -10.87
C SER A 115 -2.27 -22.75 -10.85
N ASN A 116 -1.87 -24.00 -10.58
CA ASN A 116 -0.47 -24.41 -10.60
C ASN A 116 0.10 -24.50 -12.02
N GLU A 117 -0.69 -24.95 -12.99
CA GLU A 117 -0.34 -24.96 -14.41
C GLU A 117 -0.10 -23.54 -14.93
N LEU A 118 -0.98 -22.59 -14.59
CA LEU A 118 -0.80 -21.17 -14.91
C LEU A 118 0.51 -20.64 -14.30
N LEU A 119 0.76 -20.89 -13.01
CA LEU A 119 1.99 -20.45 -12.35
C LEU A 119 3.24 -21.00 -13.05
N LYS A 120 3.22 -22.29 -13.40
CA LYS A 120 4.32 -22.91 -14.14
C LYS A 120 4.52 -22.21 -15.47
N LYS A 121 3.45 -21.97 -16.23
CA LYS A 121 3.54 -21.35 -17.55
C LYS A 121 4.04 -19.91 -17.50
N ILE A 122 3.57 -19.12 -16.55
CA ILE A 122 4.10 -17.77 -16.29
C ILE A 122 5.59 -17.83 -15.93
N THR A 123 5.98 -18.78 -15.08
CA THR A 123 7.37 -18.94 -14.65
C THR A 123 8.28 -19.29 -15.83
N ASP A 124 7.87 -20.23 -16.67
CA ASP A 124 8.60 -20.62 -17.88
C ASP A 124 8.76 -19.42 -18.82
N THR A 125 7.67 -18.71 -19.13
CA THR A 125 7.70 -17.51 -19.99
C THR A 125 8.61 -16.41 -19.45
N VAL A 126 8.54 -16.10 -18.15
CA VAL A 126 9.40 -15.08 -17.54
C VAL A 126 10.88 -15.49 -17.58
N ASN A 127 11.18 -16.77 -17.30
CA ASN A 127 12.56 -17.26 -17.30
C ASN A 127 13.17 -17.28 -18.71
N GLU A 128 12.37 -17.59 -19.74
CA GLU A 128 12.80 -17.53 -21.15
C GLU A 128 13.13 -16.09 -21.57
N MET A 129 12.36 -15.10 -21.09
CA MET A 129 12.55 -13.70 -21.42
C MET A 129 13.64 -13.00 -20.60
N ASP A 130 13.83 -13.38 -19.33
CA ASP A 130 14.70 -12.71 -18.39
C ASP A 130 15.99 -13.48 -18.10
N VAL A 131 16.83 -13.60 -19.12
CA VAL A 131 18.15 -14.24 -19.03
C VAL A 131 19.05 -13.61 -17.96
N MET A 132 18.87 -12.31 -17.67
CA MET A 132 19.65 -11.57 -16.67
C MET A 132 19.10 -11.66 -15.24
N GLN A 133 18.03 -12.43 -15.00
CA GLN A 133 17.42 -12.62 -13.66
C GLN A 133 17.10 -11.31 -12.92
N ARG A 134 16.62 -10.30 -13.66
CA ARG A 134 16.16 -9.00 -13.15
C ARG A 134 14.79 -9.08 -12.47
N LEU A 135 14.04 -10.15 -12.69
CA LEU A 135 12.70 -10.35 -12.16
C LEU A 135 12.68 -11.37 -11.00
N VAL A 136 11.71 -11.21 -10.11
CA VAL A 136 11.37 -12.20 -9.07
C VAL A 136 9.88 -12.50 -9.16
N ILE A 137 9.55 -13.79 -9.21
CA ILE A 137 8.18 -14.26 -9.14
C ILE A 137 7.87 -14.64 -7.69
N GLN A 138 6.77 -14.11 -7.16
CA GLN A 138 6.24 -14.46 -5.85
C GLN A 138 4.80 -14.93 -5.99
N LYS A 139 4.49 -16.10 -5.44
CA LYS A 139 3.12 -16.62 -5.38
C LYS A 139 2.49 -16.25 -4.04
N GLY A 140 1.40 -15.50 -4.08
CA GLY A 140 0.52 -15.25 -2.95
C GLY A 140 -0.57 -16.31 -2.83
N SER A 141 -1.61 -16.00 -2.03
CA SER A 141 -2.81 -16.84 -1.92
C SER A 141 -3.73 -16.71 -3.14
N THR A 142 -3.86 -15.49 -3.66
CA THR A 142 -4.77 -15.12 -4.75
C THR A 142 -4.03 -14.68 -6.01
N ASP A 143 -2.83 -14.14 -5.85
CA ASP A 143 -2.11 -13.44 -6.92
C ASP A 143 -0.66 -13.89 -7.06
N ILE A 144 -0.20 -13.96 -8.30
CA ILE A 144 1.20 -14.11 -8.69
C ILE A 144 1.73 -12.71 -8.96
N LYS A 145 2.87 -12.36 -8.35
CA LYS A 145 3.51 -11.07 -8.55
C LYS A 145 4.87 -11.24 -9.18
N ILE A 146 5.16 -10.41 -10.18
CA ILE A 146 6.45 -10.39 -10.88
C ILE A 146 7.09 -9.04 -10.62
N PHE A 147 8.11 -9.00 -9.76
CA PHE A 147 8.78 -7.77 -9.33
C PHE A 147 10.07 -7.53 -10.10
N LEU A 148 10.33 -6.28 -10.47
CA LEU A 148 11.69 -5.84 -10.81
C LEU A 148 12.56 -5.79 -9.55
N LYS A 149 13.72 -6.42 -9.62
CA LYS A 149 14.79 -6.24 -8.62
C LYS A 149 15.43 -4.87 -8.81
N ASN A 150 15.69 -4.18 -7.70
CA ASN A 150 16.63 -3.07 -7.72
C ASN A 150 18.05 -3.57 -7.99
N ALA A 151 18.99 -2.66 -8.27
CA ALA A 151 20.41 -2.99 -8.47
C ALA A 151 20.99 -3.83 -7.31
N ASP A 152 20.52 -3.60 -6.09
CA ASP A 152 20.93 -4.32 -4.87
C ASP A 152 20.21 -5.66 -4.66
N GLY A 153 19.39 -6.12 -5.62
CA GLY A 153 18.58 -7.33 -5.52
C GLY A 153 17.34 -7.21 -4.62
N ILE A 154 17.13 -6.06 -3.99
CA ILE A 154 16.03 -5.81 -3.06
C ILE A 154 14.70 -5.60 -3.80
N ILE A 155 13.64 -6.22 -3.29
CA ILE A 155 12.27 -6.04 -3.77
C ILE A 155 11.63 -4.82 -3.09
N PHE A 156 11.04 -3.93 -3.89
CA PHE A 156 10.39 -2.73 -3.39
C PHE A 156 9.12 -3.11 -2.57
N ASN A 157 8.90 -2.44 -1.44
CA ASN A 157 7.78 -2.71 -0.53
C ASN A 157 7.22 -1.38 0.01
N LYS A 158 6.11 -1.43 0.76
CA LYS A 158 5.46 -0.21 1.26
C LYS A 158 6.34 0.63 2.21
N GLY A 159 7.28 0.00 2.92
CA GLY A 159 8.28 0.71 3.73
C GLY A 159 9.23 1.54 2.87
N HIS A 160 9.72 0.98 1.76
CA HIS A 160 10.49 1.73 0.76
C HIS A 160 9.67 2.90 0.17
N GLY A 161 8.37 2.71 -0.03
CA GLY A 161 7.46 3.77 -0.47
C GLY A 161 7.33 4.93 0.52
N ILE A 162 7.22 4.63 1.82
CA ILE A 162 7.23 5.65 2.88
C ILE A 162 8.58 6.40 2.89
N ALA A 163 9.70 5.68 2.82
CA ALA A 163 11.02 6.30 2.80
C ALA A 163 11.17 7.26 1.60
N LEU A 164 10.72 6.84 0.42
CA LEU A 164 10.73 7.68 -0.79
C LEU A 164 9.87 8.94 -0.63
N LEU A 165 8.66 8.82 -0.06
CA LEU A 165 7.81 9.97 0.21
C LEU A 165 8.52 10.97 1.14
N VAL A 166 9.01 10.47 2.28
CA VAL A 166 9.64 11.26 3.33
C VAL A 166 10.84 12.06 2.82
N GLU A 167 11.66 11.44 1.99
CA GLU A 167 12.78 12.09 1.29
C GLU A 167 12.28 13.22 0.38
N HIS A 168 11.25 12.95 -0.42
CA HIS A 168 10.74 13.90 -1.41
C HIS A 168 10.00 15.11 -0.79
N ILE A 169 9.19 14.90 0.24
CA ILE A 169 8.45 15.98 0.93
C ILE A 169 9.23 16.63 2.06
N ARG A 170 10.45 16.13 2.35
CA ARG A 170 11.32 16.57 3.47
C ARG A 170 10.61 16.57 4.82
N CYS A 171 9.77 15.57 5.05
CA CYS A 171 9.10 15.36 6.34
C CYS A 171 10.09 14.71 7.32
N LYS A 172 10.06 15.10 8.59
CA LYS A 172 10.86 14.44 9.64
C LYS A 172 9.98 13.47 10.42
N LEU A 173 10.14 12.18 10.16
CA LEU A 173 9.43 11.14 10.93
C LEU A 173 9.86 11.12 12.41
N SER A 174 11.02 11.67 12.76
CA SER A 174 11.51 11.75 14.15
C SER A 174 10.63 12.60 15.06
N ASP A 175 9.86 13.53 14.49
CA ASP A 175 9.18 14.59 15.23
C ASP A 175 7.67 14.38 15.15
N GLY A 176 6.97 14.64 16.26
CA GLY A 176 5.51 14.54 16.33
C GLY A 176 4.99 13.10 16.49
N LYS A 177 3.69 12.93 16.27
CA LYS A 177 2.97 11.65 16.38
C LYS A 177 2.66 11.13 14.99
N ILE A 178 2.88 9.84 14.78
CA ILE A 178 2.61 9.16 13.51
C ILE A 178 1.52 8.13 13.75
N LEU A 179 0.48 8.12 12.91
CA LEU A 179 -0.53 7.07 12.90
C LEU A 179 -0.38 6.24 11.62
N VAL A 180 -0.14 4.94 11.75
CA VAL A 180 -0.06 4.00 10.62
C VAL A 180 -1.18 2.98 10.72
N CYS A 181 -2.03 2.90 9.70
CA CYS A 181 -3.09 1.89 9.62
C CYS A 181 -2.73 0.81 8.58
N GLY A 182 -3.05 -0.45 8.88
CA GLY A 182 -2.80 -1.57 7.97
C GLY A 182 -3.78 -2.72 8.21
N ASP A 183 -3.86 -3.63 7.25
CA ASP A 183 -4.76 -4.79 7.29
C ASP A 183 -4.04 -6.11 6.93
N SER A 184 -2.85 -6.01 6.34
CA SER A 184 -2.12 -7.13 5.78
C SER A 184 -0.64 -7.11 6.17
N GLU A 185 0.05 -8.24 6.00
CA GLU A 185 1.50 -8.30 6.25
C GLU A 185 2.31 -7.34 5.37
N SER A 186 1.76 -6.94 4.21
CA SER A 186 2.40 -5.97 3.31
C SER A 186 2.55 -4.57 3.92
N ASP A 187 1.83 -4.30 5.02
CA ASP A 187 1.85 -3.03 5.74
C ASP A 187 2.90 -2.99 6.86
N LEU A 188 3.40 -4.15 7.30
CA LEU A 188 4.42 -4.24 8.36
C LEU A 188 5.67 -3.39 8.05
N PRO A 189 6.21 -3.39 6.81
CA PRO A 189 7.36 -2.56 6.48
C PRO A 189 7.10 -1.05 6.64
N MET A 190 5.86 -0.57 6.46
CA MET A 190 5.54 0.85 6.72
C MET A 190 5.71 1.18 8.19
N VAL A 191 5.18 0.32 9.06
CA VAL A 191 5.28 0.49 10.52
C VAL A 191 6.73 0.39 10.97
N GLU A 192 7.50 -0.55 10.42
CA GLU A 192 8.92 -0.73 10.75
C GLU A 192 9.76 0.51 10.43
N VAL A 193 9.56 1.12 9.25
CA VAL A 193 10.25 2.38 8.88
C VAL A 193 9.90 3.51 9.85
N CYS A 194 8.62 3.66 10.21
CA CYS A 194 8.20 4.68 11.16
C CYS A 194 8.77 4.43 12.56
N LEU A 195 8.71 3.19 13.05
CA LEU A 195 9.25 2.79 14.36
C LEU A 195 10.76 2.99 14.45
N GLY A 196 11.50 2.68 13.37
CA GLY A 196 12.95 2.89 13.30
C GLY A 196 13.36 4.36 13.39
N ARG A 197 12.45 5.30 13.11
CA ARG A 197 12.70 6.75 13.19
C ARG A 197 12.12 7.40 14.45
N ASN A 198 11.01 6.88 14.97
CA ASN A 198 10.28 7.48 16.09
C ASN A 198 9.56 6.42 16.95
N PRO A 199 10.32 5.56 17.66
CA PRO A 199 9.76 4.36 18.29
C PRO A 199 8.72 4.67 19.37
N ARG A 200 8.74 5.85 19.99
CA ARG A 200 7.84 6.21 21.10
C ARG A 200 6.53 6.88 20.65
N ASN A 201 6.51 7.57 19.51
CA ASN A 201 5.36 8.34 19.06
C ASN A 201 4.67 7.80 17.80
N VAL A 202 5.03 6.59 17.37
CA VAL A 202 4.25 5.83 16.39
C VAL A 202 3.08 5.16 17.10
N TYR A 203 1.90 5.33 16.53
CA TYR A 203 0.66 4.65 16.86
C TYR A 203 0.26 3.83 15.65
N THR A 204 -0.24 2.62 15.85
CA THR A 204 -0.68 1.77 14.74
C THR A 204 -2.03 1.12 14.99
N ILE A 205 -2.90 1.12 13.97
CA ILE A 205 -4.22 0.49 14.05
C ILE A 205 -4.30 -0.57 12.96
N TRP A 206 -4.63 -1.79 13.36
CA TRP A 206 -4.67 -2.93 12.47
C TRP A 206 -6.09 -3.44 12.31
N VAL A 207 -6.58 -3.46 11.07
CA VAL A 207 -7.90 -4.00 10.72
C VAL A 207 -7.73 -5.49 10.42
N THR A 208 -7.84 -6.33 11.44
CA THR A 208 -7.65 -7.77 11.25
C THR A 208 -8.21 -8.59 12.41
N GLU A 209 -8.77 -9.75 12.08
CA GLU A 209 -9.10 -10.78 13.05
C GLU A 209 -8.01 -11.87 13.14
N ARG A 210 -7.12 -11.92 12.14
CA ARG A 210 -6.08 -12.94 11.98
C ARG A 210 -5.07 -12.90 13.12
N GLN A 211 -4.95 -14.03 13.84
CA GLN A 211 -4.08 -14.12 15.01
C GLN A 211 -2.59 -14.10 14.63
N ASP A 212 -2.21 -14.72 13.52
CA ASP A 212 -0.84 -14.70 12.98
C ASP A 212 -0.37 -13.27 12.65
N LEU A 213 -1.25 -12.44 12.08
CA LEU A 213 -0.92 -11.04 11.82
C LEU A 213 -0.79 -10.25 13.12
N LYS A 214 -1.70 -10.44 14.09
CA LYS A 214 -1.62 -9.78 15.40
C LYS A 214 -0.29 -10.08 16.09
N GLU A 215 0.16 -11.32 16.07
CA GLU A 215 1.44 -11.74 16.65
C GLU A 215 2.64 -11.09 15.95
N LYS A 216 2.63 -11.02 14.61
CA LYS A 216 3.67 -10.31 13.83
C LYS A 216 3.74 -8.83 14.19
N VAL A 217 2.58 -8.17 14.35
CA VAL A 217 2.50 -6.76 14.78
C VAL A 217 3.04 -6.58 16.19
N LEU A 218 2.61 -7.41 17.14
CA LEU A 218 3.08 -7.38 18.53
C LEU A 218 4.59 -7.57 18.62
N SER A 219 5.13 -8.54 17.87
CA SER A 219 6.57 -8.81 17.78
C SER A 219 7.31 -7.59 17.19
N LEU A 220 6.83 -7.03 16.07
CA LEU A 220 7.41 -5.84 15.46
C LEU A 220 7.42 -4.65 16.43
N CYS A 221 6.29 -4.28 17.02
CA CYS A 221 6.22 -3.18 17.99
C CYS A 221 7.09 -3.46 19.22
N GLY A 222 7.11 -4.70 19.71
CA GLY A 222 7.93 -5.14 20.84
C GLY A 222 9.43 -4.98 20.61
N ARG A 223 9.94 -5.29 19.41
CA ARG A 223 11.35 -5.08 19.03
C ARG A 223 11.80 -3.63 19.18
N TYR A 224 10.88 -2.67 19.03
CA TYR A 224 11.14 -1.24 19.17
C TYR A 224 10.69 -0.67 20.52
N GLY A 225 10.21 -1.50 21.46
CA GLY A 225 9.69 -1.05 22.76
C GLY A 225 8.41 -0.20 22.65
N ASN A 226 7.66 -0.31 21.55
CA ASN A 226 6.43 0.44 21.31
C ASN A 226 5.21 -0.34 21.82
N LYS A 227 4.32 0.34 22.55
CA LYS A 227 3.08 -0.22 23.10
C LYS A 227 1.82 0.42 22.52
N ASN A 228 1.97 1.24 21.48
CA ASN A 228 0.91 2.06 20.92
C ASN A 228 0.29 1.37 19.70
N PHE A 229 -0.37 0.24 19.92
CA PHE A 229 -1.06 -0.50 18.87
C PHE A 229 -2.50 -0.80 19.28
N ALA A 230 -3.40 -0.85 18.30
CA ALA A 230 -4.77 -1.28 18.48
C ALA A 230 -5.18 -2.22 17.33
N PHE A 231 -6.07 -3.16 17.63
CA PHE A 231 -6.67 -4.06 16.65
C PHE A 231 -8.16 -3.80 16.58
N VAL A 232 -8.70 -3.75 15.37
CA VAL A 232 -10.13 -3.62 15.09
C VAL A 232 -10.56 -4.69 14.10
N SER A 233 -11.82 -5.14 14.16
CA SER A 233 -12.33 -6.20 13.30
C SER A 233 -12.61 -5.73 11.87
N CYS A 234 -13.05 -4.49 11.69
CA CYS A 234 -13.44 -3.95 10.39
C CYS A 234 -13.13 -2.44 10.24
N PRO A 235 -13.03 -1.93 9.00
CA PRO A 235 -12.74 -0.52 8.75
C PRO A 235 -13.79 0.44 9.33
N GLU A 236 -15.05 0.02 9.46
CA GLU A 236 -16.16 0.83 9.97
C GLU A 236 -15.93 1.27 11.42
N VAL A 237 -15.31 0.42 12.24
CA VAL A 237 -14.92 0.77 13.61
C VAL A 237 -13.91 1.92 13.62
N LEU A 238 -12.91 1.85 12.72
CA LEU A 238 -11.92 2.92 12.56
C LEU A 238 -12.56 4.20 12.04
N LEU A 239 -13.45 4.11 11.04
CA LEU A 239 -14.20 5.26 10.52
C LEU A 239 -15.06 5.91 11.61
N GLY A 240 -15.75 5.12 12.43
CA GLY A 240 -16.53 5.59 13.57
C GLY A 240 -15.66 6.31 14.61
N ALA A 241 -14.49 5.75 14.94
CA ALA A 241 -13.54 6.38 15.84
C ALA A 241 -13.01 7.72 15.30
N MET A 242 -12.66 7.77 14.00
CA MET A 242 -12.23 9.01 13.33
C MET A 242 -13.34 10.07 13.30
N ALA A 243 -14.60 9.66 13.07
CA ALA A 243 -15.75 10.56 13.11
C ALA A 243 -15.97 11.12 14.52
N GLN A 244 -15.91 10.28 15.54
CA GLN A 244 -16.05 10.68 16.94
C GLN A 244 -14.95 11.67 17.37
N ALA A 245 -13.69 11.40 17.02
CA ALA A 245 -12.56 12.30 17.31
C ALA A 245 -12.74 13.68 16.65
N THR A 246 -13.29 13.73 15.43
CA THR A 246 -13.49 14.99 14.70
C THR A 246 -14.72 15.79 15.12
N ILE A 247 -15.79 15.11 15.55
CA ILE A 247 -17.06 15.75 15.94
C ILE A 247 -17.01 16.21 17.40
N ARG A 248 -16.65 15.31 18.32
CA ARG A 248 -16.85 15.54 19.76
C ARG A 248 -15.63 16.09 20.48
N GLU A 249 -14.41 15.64 20.17
CA GLU A 249 -13.23 16.01 20.99
C GLU A 249 -12.59 17.33 20.55
N ILE A 250 -12.48 17.58 19.25
CA ILE A 250 -11.85 18.81 18.73
C ILE A 250 -12.77 20.04 18.86
N SER A 251 -14.10 19.84 18.86
CA SER A 251 -15.07 20.93 19.00
C SER A 251 -15.13 21.50 20.43
N ILE A 252 -14.75 20.72 21.45
CA ILE A 252 -14.81 21.10 22.87
C ILE A 252 -13.58 21.93 23.30
N ILE A 253 -12.44 21.79 22.61
CA ILE A 253 -11.16 22.44 22.98
C ILE A 253 -11.01 23.85 22.38
N ARG A 254 -11.98 24.35 21.59
CA ARG A 254 -11.99 25.79 21.29
C ARG A 254 -12.24 26.54 22.60
N PRO A 255 -11.35 27.46 23.04
CA PRO A 255 -11.62 28.22 24.24
C PRO A 255 -12.92 28.98 24.03
N ARG A 256 -13.94 28.67 24.83
CA ARG A 256 -15.09 29.57 24.97
C ARG A 256 -14.52 30.90 25.45
N ASN A 257 -14.52 31.90 24.57
CA ASN A 257 -14.22 33.28 24.94
C ASN A 257 -14.95 33.59 26.25
N LYS A 258 -14.19 33.82 27.32
CA LYS A 258 -14.76 34.34 28.57
C LYS A 258 -15.46 35.66 28.20
N PRO A 259 -16.72 35.88 28.59
CA PRO A 259 -17.33 37.18 28.38
C PRO A 259 -16.53 38.23 29.19
N PRO A 260 -16.44 39.47 28.71
CA PRO A 260 -15.71 40.51 29.41
C PRO A 260 -16.32 40.69 30.80
N ARG A 261 -15.49 40.62 31.84
CA ARG A 261 -15.88 41.05 33.19
C ARG A 261 -16.31 42.52 33.07
N LYS A 262 -17.59 42.79 33.32
CA LYS A 262 -18.02 44.15 33.62
C LYS A 262 -17.36 44.56 34.93
N SER A 263 -16.45 45.52 34.85
CA SER A 263 -15.97 46.26 36.00
C SER A 263 -17.15 47.02 36.61
N ILE A 264 -17.30 46.93 37.92
CA ILE A 264 -18.19 47.78 38.73
C ILE A 264 -17.57 49.18 38.78
#